data_AF-A0AA34R3G9-F1
#
_entry.id   AF-A0AA34R3G9-F1
#
_cell.length_a   1.000
_cell.length_b   1.000
_cell.length_c   1.000
_cell.angle_alpha   90.00
_cell.angle_beta   90.00
_cell.angle_gamma   90.00
#
_symmetry.space_group_name_H-M   'P 1'
#
loop_
_entity.id
_entity.type
_entity.pdbx_description
1 polymer ?
#
loop_
_entity_poly.entity_id
_entity_poly.type
_entity_poly.pdbx_seq_one_letter_code
_entity_poly.pdbx_strand_id
1 'polypeptide(L)'
;MSDNKLPHNKLFLDSKNLNNRNNLHEHDLNFDSKIPTLPKHVANGLVLTIFGSLIISCAIFFIFLKGSDIVVVPNLSGLYIEDAITELQDKELIPYVELKFSSTSLDKGKVIDQSPKAGTVLRLDSKVKIFISKGAVINKVDNFIGKNIDDVLINLKANSINNNRILYHLLKPIEIESTLSKGTIIRQEPSPGTKIASLVDLQFLVSKGQEEAPTRYVKNYVGLYYKDAIISLLNDEINFDVNLSTGSDFGSVIFQSLSPGSKVENLDKLTITINEPKNNGTGIFGILTYKLDIYPSSVDIMVKVKDSNGNSSLLYSFRSRGGLIKLPYEALKGSIIELYIYDRLVNQTVVN
;
A
#
# COMPACT_ATOMS: atom_id res chain seq x y z
N MET A 1 50.13 -9.37 44.98
CA MET A 1 49.18 -10.24 45.73
C MET A 1 48.49 -11.11 44.70
N SER A 2 48.66 -12.42 44.61
CA SER A 2 49.36 -13.46 45.37
C SER A 2 49.60 -14.56 44.32
N ASP A 3 50.84 -14.90 43.96
CA ASP A 3 51.65 -15.98 44.53
C ASP A 3 51.03 -17.38 44.57
N ASN A 4 51.76 -18.30 43.91
CA ASN A 4 51.94 -19.76 44.07
C ASN A 4 51.69 -20.53 42.76
N LYS A 5 52.51 -21.47 42.31
CA LYS A 5 53.80 -22.01 42.78
C LYS A 5 54.37 -22.85 41.62
N LEU A 6 55.63 -22.61 41.27
CA LEU A 6 56.57 -23.54 40.60
C LEU A 6 56.82 -24.77 41.53
N PRO A 7 57.55 -25.86 41.19
CA PRO A 7 58.79 -25.83 40.39
C PRO A 7 59.16 -27.12 39.59
N HIS A 8 60.05 -27.04 38.60
CA HIS A 8 61.45 -27.56 38.53
C HIS A 8 61.56 -28.31 37.18
N ASN A 9 62.64 -28.37 36.41
CA ASN A 9 64.05 -28.24 36.71
C ASN A 9 64.86 -27.97 35.40
N LYS A 10 65.91 -27.13 35.54
CA LYS A 10 67.25 -27.09 34.91
C LYS A 10 67.54 -28.09 33.76
N LEU A 11 68.29 -27.73 32.71
CA LEU A 11 69.70 -27.34 32.78
C LEU A 11 70.15 -26.49 31.57
N PHE A 12 71.07 -25.59 31.89
CA PHE A 12 71.87 -24.73 31.03
C PHE A 12 73.33 -25.25 31.07
N LEU A 13 74.13 -24.84 30.08
CA LEU A 13 75.61 -24.88 30.00
C LEU A 13 76.23 -26.25 29.68
N ASP A 14 77.42 -26.36 29.12
CA ASP A 14 78.35 -25.52 28.37
C ASP A 14 79.54 -26.46 28.07
N SER A 15 80.29 -26.07 27.08
CA SER A 15 81.53 -26.55 26.53
C SER A 15 82.58 -27.24 27.44
N LYS A 16 83.36 -28.08 26.72
CA LYS A 16 84.82 -28.24 26.73
C LYS A 16 85.51 -29.20 27.72
N ASN A 17 86.54 -29.84 27.13
CA ASN A 17 87.71 -30.50 27.71
C ASN A 17 87.47 -31.91 28.27
N LEU A 18 88.36 -32.90 28.14
CA LEU A 18 89.81 -32.91 27.93
C LEU A 18 90.18 -34.00 26.89
N ASN A 19 90.98 -33.73 25.86
CA ASN A 19 92.44 -33.79 25.88
C ASN A 19 93.03 -35.01 26.61
N ASN A 20 93.51 -35.99 25.85
CA ASN A 20 94.67 -36.75 26.28
C ASN A 20 95.65 -36.89 25.11
N ARG A 21 96.74 -36.13 25.20
CA ARG A 21 97.93 -36.24 24.35
C ARG A 21 98.72 -37.44 24.85
N ASN A 22 99.29 -38.21 23.94
CA ASN A 22 100.68 -38.64 24.05
C ASN A 22 101.24 -38.82 22.64
N ASN A 23 102.34 -38.11 22.40
CA ASN A 23 103.20 -38.19 21.22
C ASN A 23 103.71 -39.62 21.04
N LEU A 24 103.88 -40.08 19.79
CA LEU A 24 105.19 -40.38 19.18
C LEU A 24 105.00 -41.09 17.83
N HIS A 25 105.68 -40.50 16.84
CA HIS A 25 106.18 -41.06 15.58
C HIS A 25 105.23 -41.40 14.43
N GLU A 26 105.51 -40.74 13.30
CA GLU A 26 105.14 -41.09 11.94
C GLU A 26 105.23 -42.60 11.70
N HIS A 27 104.12 -43.16 11.21
CA HIS A 27 104.12 -44.43 10.53
C HIS A 27 103.50 -44.18 9.16
N ASP A 28 104.35 -44.15 8.14
CA ASP A 28 103.93 -44.13 6.74
C ASP A 28 103.05 -45.36 6.47
N LEU A 29 101.74 -45.15 6.39
CA LEU A 29 100.77 -46.15 5.94
C LEU A 29 100.60 -45.98 4.44
N ASN A 30 101.34 -46.80 3.71
CA ASN A 30 101.20 -47.00 2.27
C ASN A 30 99.80 -47.56 1.98
N PHE A 31 98.87 -46.70 1.54
CA PHE A 31 97.50 -47.06 1.19
C PHE A 31 97.44 -47.39 -0.31
N ASP A 32 97.86 -48.60 -0.69
CA ASP A 32 97.59 -49.12 -2.04
C ASP A 32 96.16 -49.70 -2.07
N SER A 33 95.16 -48.81 -2.12
CA SER A 33 93.79 -49.19 -2.44
C SER A 33 93.62 -49.26 -3.95
N LYS A 34 93.82 -50.46 -4.51
CA LYS A 34 93.31 -50.79 -5.85
C LYS A 34 91.81 -50.53 -5.88
N ILE A 35 91.40 -49.42 -6.48
CA ILE A 35 90.01 -49.14 -6.82
C ILE A 35 89.59 -50.18 -7.87
N PRO A 36 88.60 -51.05 -7.62
CA PRO A 36 88.13 -51.96 -8.64
C PRO A 36 87.47 -51.14 -9.76
N THR A 37 88.11 -51.09 -10.93
CA THR A 37 87.58 -50.39 -12.10
C THR A 37 86.38 -51.17 -12.64
N LEU A 38 85.18 -50.61 -12.47
CA LEU A 38 83.94 -51.15 -13.05
C LEU A 38 84.09 -51.28 -14.58
N PRO A 39 83.62 -52.38 -15.20
CA PRO A 39 83.63 -52.53 -16.65
C PRO A 39 82.82 -51.40 -17.31
N LYS A 40 83.35 -50.81 -18.39
CA LYS A 40 82.85 -49.56 -19.01
C LYS A 40 81.34 -49.58 -19.31
N HIS A 41 80.78 -50.72 -19.69
CA HIS A 41 79.34 -50.85 -19.97
C HIS A 41 78.46 -50.80 -18.72
N VAL A 42 78.96 -51.31 -17.58
CA VAL A 42 78.25 -51.26 -16.28
C VAL A 42 78.36 -49.86 -15.67
N ALA A 43 79.53 -49.21 -15.79
CA ALA A 43 79.69 -47.80 -15.39
C ALA A 43 78.77 -46.87 -16.21
N ASN A 44 78.70 -47.05 -17.53
CA ASN A 44 77.83 -46.25 -18.39
C ASN A 44 76.33 -46.50 -18.13
N GLY A 45 75.94 -47.75 -17.83
CA GLY A 45 74.56 -48.07 -17.46
C GLY A 45 74.14 -47.45 -16.12
N LEU A 46 75.03 -47.45 -15.12
CA LEU A 46 74.77 -46.87 -13.80
C LEU A 46 74.72 -45.33 -13.86
N VAL A 47 75.55 -44.71 -14.70
CA VAL A 47 75.47 -43.26 -14.98
C VAL A 47 74.13 -42.92 -15.66
N LEU A 48 73.67 -43.72 -16.61
CA LEU A 48 72.41 -43.46 -17.33
C LEU A 48 71.17 -43.57 -16.40
N THR A 49 71.14 -44.53 -15.47
CA THR A 49 70.03 -44.68 -14.51
C THR A 49 70.03 -43.59 -13.44
N ILE A 50 71.20 -43.15 -12.99
CA ILE A 50 71.33 -41.99 -12.09
C ILE A 50 70.85 -40.71 -12.79
N PHE A 51 71.29 -40.47 -14.04
CA PHE A 51 70.84 -39.29 -14.79
C PHE A 51 69.35 -39.36 -15.14
N GLY A 52 68.84 -40.51 -15.53
CA GLY A 52 67.40 -40.70 -15.81
C GLY A 52 66.54 -40.49 -14.56
N SER A 53 66.93 -41.06 -13.42
CA SER A 53 66.20 -40.85 -12.16
C SER A 53 66.31 -39.41 -11.66
N LEU A 54 67.44 -38.72 -11.89
CA LEU A 54 67.60 -37.30 -11.55
C LEU A 54 66.71 -36.40 -12.41
N ILE A 55 66.53 -36.69 -13.70
CA ILE A 55 65.64 -35.94 -14.59
C ILE A 55 64.17 -36.16 -14.17
N ILE A 56 63.80 -37.40 -13.86
CA ILE A 56 62.44 -37.74 -13.39
C ILE A 56 62.18 -37.11 -12.01
N SER A 57 63.14 -37.17 -11.11
CA SER A 57 63.07 -36.54 -9.79
C SER A 57 63.06 -35.01 -9.91
N CYS A 58 63.82 -34.41 -10.81
CA CYS A 58 63.74 -32.97 -11.14
C CYS A 58 62.38 -32.61 -11.72
N ALA A 59 61.81 -33.40 -12.63
CA ALA A 59 60.48 -33.14 -13.18
C ALA A 59 59.40 -33.22 -12.08
N ILE A 60 59.45 -34.24 -11.22
CA ILE A 60 58.56 -34.37 -10.06
C ILE A 60 58.80 -33.21 -9.08
N PHE A 61 60.06 -32.84 -8.81
CA PHE A 61 60.42 -31.72 -7.94
C PHE A 61 59.96 -30.38 -8.51
N PHE A 62 60.03 -30.16 -9.83
CA PHE A 62 59.49 -28.98 -10.52
C PHE A 62 57.95 -28.96 -10.53
N ILE A 63 57.30 -30.13 -10.62
CA ILE A 63 55.84 -30.27 -10.45
C ILE A 63 55.44 -29.97 -8.99
N PHE A 64 56.24 -30.38 -8.00
CA PHE A 64 56.03 -30.08 -6.58
C PHE A 64 56.47 -28.67 -6.16
N LEU A 65 57.38 -28.03 -6.91
CA LEU A 65 57.87 -26.65 -6.73
C LEU A 65 56.94 -25.59 -7.31
N LYS A 66 55.84 -25.97 -7.98
CA LYS A 66 54.71 -25.05 -8.15
C LYS A 66 54.19 -24.70 -6.76
N GLY A 67 54.80 -23.66 -6.19
CA GLY A 67 54.42 -23.08 -4.91
C GLY A 67 52.93 -22.78 -4.90
N SER A 68 52.35 -22.68 -3.71
CA SER A 68 50.98 -22.18 -3.59
C SER A 68 50.96 -20.73 -4.05
N ASP A 69 50.79 -20.54 -5.35
CA ASP A 69 50.54 -19.24 -5.93
C ASP A 69 49.19 -18.82 -5.36
N ILE A 70 49.27 -17.83 -4.47
CA ILE A 70 48.13 -17.28 -3.76
C ILE A 70 47.77 -15.95 -4.42
N VAL A 71 46.48 -15.72 -4.60
CA VAL A 71 45.93 -14.53 -5.21
C VAL A 71 44.87 -13.93 -4.31
N VAL A 72 44.80 -12.60 -4.30
CA VAL A 72 43.81 -11.85 -3.53
C VAL A 72 42.57 -11.68 -4.39
N VAL A 73 41.41 -12.01 -3.83
CA VAL A 73 40.12 -11.84 -4.50
C VAL A 73 39.86 -10.34 -4.74
N PRO A 74 39.66 -9.90 -5.99
CA PRO A 74 39.35 -8.51 -6.32
C PRO A 74 37.96 -8.09 -5.80
N ASN A 75 37.72 -6.79 -5.77
CA ASN A 75 36.40 -6.25 -5.46
C ASN A 75 35.57 -6.13 -6.73
N LEU A 76 34.61 -7.03 -6.90
CA LEU A 76 33.78 -7.13 -8.08
C LEU A 76 32.45 -6.41 -7.93
N SER A 77 32.12 -5.91 -6.73
CA SER A 77 30.83 -5.31 -6.44
C SER A 77 30.57 -4.07 -7.31
N GLY A 78 29.43 -4.04 -8.00
CA GLY A 78 29.01 -2.93 -8.86
C GLY A 78 29.55 -2.99 -10.30
N LEU A 79 30.49 -3.90 -10.61
CA LEU A 79 30.96 -4.14 -11.97
C LEU A 79 29.92 -4.87 -12.81
N TYR A 80 29.98 -4.67 -14.14
CA TYR A 80 29.22 -5.49 -15.08
C TYR A 80 29.79 -6.91 -15.13
N ILE A 81 28.95 -7.87 -15.50
CA ILE A 81 29.35 -9.29 -15.57
C ILE A 81 30.59 -9.52 -16.44
N GLU A 82 30.72 -8.79 -17.55
CA GLU A 82 31.88 -8.85 -18.45
C GLU A 82 33.17 -8.40 -17.76
N ASP A 83 33.17 -7.21 -17.17
CA ASP A 83 34.31 -6.65 -16.43
C ASP A 83 34.70 -7.55 -15.26
N ALA A 84 33.72 -8.08 -14.53
CA ALA A 84 33.96 -8.95 -13.38
C ALA A 84 34.55 -10.31 -13.78
N ILE A 85 34.17 -10.85 -14.94
CA ILE A 85 34.77 -12.07 -15.49
C ILE A 85 36.22 -11.79 -15.93
N THR A 86 36.46 -10.67 -16.62
CA THR A 86 37.80 -10.27 -17.03
C THR A 86 38.72 -10.08 -15.83
N GLU A 87 38.27 -9.39 -14.79
CA GLU A 87 39.09 -9.15 -13.59
C GLU A 87 39.39 -10.44 -12.80
N LEU A 88 38.47 -11.41 -12.81
CA LEU A 88 38.73 -12.73 -12.25
C LEU A 88 39.72 -13.54 -13.10
N GLN A 89 39.60 -13.48 -14.43
CA GLN A 89 40.52 -14.15 -15.36
C GLN A 89 41.94 -13.59 -15.29
N ASP A 90 42.10 -12.27 -15.17
CA ASP A 90 43.38 -11.59 -14.98
C ASP A 90 44.07 -11.98 -13.66
N LYS A 91 43.29 -12.49 -12.69
CA LYS A 91 43.76 -13.02 -11.41
C LYS A 91 43.85 -14.54 -11.39
N GLU A 92 43.68 -15.21 -12.54
CA GLU A 92 43.71 -16.67 -12.65
C GLU A 92 42.73 -17.35 -11.67
N LEU A 93 41.58 -16.71 -11.43
CA LEU A 93 40.48 -17.20 -10.61
C LEU A 93 39.33 -17.69 -11.49
N ILE A 94 38.60 -18.72 -11.05
CA ILE A 94 37.50 -19.31 -11.82
C ILE A 94 36.18 -18.62 -11.45
N PRO A 95 35.51 -17.90 -12.38
CA PRO A 95 34.21 -17.29 -12.12
C PRO A 95 33.11 -18.36 -12.04
N TYR A 96 32.23 -18.24 -11.04
CA TYR A 96 31.01 -19.03 -10.92
C TYR A 96 29.80 -18.09 -10.78
N VAL A 97 28.98 -18.02 -11.82
CA VAL A 97 27.92 -17.02 -11.92
C VAL A 97 26.58 -17.57 -11.43
N GLU A 98 25.96 -16.89 -10.47
CA GLU A 98 24.57 -17.12 -10.06
C GLU A 98 23.74 -15.86 -10.26
N LEU A 99 22.47 -16.01 -10.67
CA LEU A 99 21.58 -14.89 -10.91
C LEU A 99 20.58 -14.70 -9.75
N LYS A 100 20.59 -13.52 -9.11
CA LYS A 100 19.68 -13.16 -8.01
C LYS A 100 18.90 -11.88 -8.32
N PHE A 101 17.70 -11.71 -7.74
CA PHE A 101 16.96 -10.44 -7.84
C PHE A 101 17.55 -9.40 -6.89
N SER A 102 17.59 -8.13 -7.30
CA SER A 102 18.01 -7.00 -6.48
C SER A 102 16.82 -6.15 -6.05
N SER A 103 17.05 -5.15 -5.19
CA SER A 103 16.03 -4.19 -4.77
C SER A 103 15.70 -3.16 -5.87
N THR A 104 16.66 -2.81 -6.72
CA THR A 104 16.50 -1.83 -7.81
C THR A 104 16.72 -2.46 -9.19
N SER A 105 16.02 -1.96 -10.20
CA SER A 105 16.22 -2.33 -11.60
C SER A 105 17.56 -1.84 -12.18
N LEU A 106 18.18 -0.83 -11.54
CA LEU A 106 19.45 -0.23 -11.99
C LEU A 106 20.64 -1.19 -11.88
N ASP A 107 20.56 -2.18 -10.98
CA ASP A 107 21.65 -3.14 -10.77
C ASP A 107 21.65 -4.27 -11.81
N LYS A 108 20.67 -4.32 -12.71
CA LYS A 108 20.55 -5.41 -13.67
C LYS A 108 21.85 -5.59 -14.47
N GLY A 109 22.41 -6.80 -14.42
CA GLY A 109 23.67 -7.14 -15.09
C GLY A 109 24.94 -6.81 -14.28
N LYS A 110 24.80 -6.21 -13.09
CA LYS A 110 25.91 -5.92 -12.18
C LYS A 110 26.06 -6.97 -11.09
N VAL A 111 27.28 -7.12 -10.57
CA VAL A 111 27.58 -7.96 -9.41
C VAL A 111 27.03 -7.28 -8.14
N ILE A 112 26.07 -7.93 -7.49
CA ILE A 112 25.46 -7.46 -6.23
C ILE A 112 26.09 -8.09 -4.99
N ASP A 113 26.72 -9.26 -5.14
CA ASP A 113 27.43 -9.91 -4.06
C ASP A 113 28.48 -10.88 -4.63
N GLN A 114 29.50 -11.18 -3.83
CA GLN A 114 30.53 -12.14 -4.16
C GLN A 114 30.89 -13.00 -2.95
N SER A 115 31.30 -14.23 -3.22
CA SER A 115 31.81 -15.17 -2.23
C SER A 115 32.95 -16.00 -2.84
N PRO A 116 34.18 -15.93 -2.29
CA PRO A 116 34.59 -15.20 -1.08
C PRO A 116 34.60 -13.67 -1.21
N LYS A 117 34.64 -12.96 -0.07
CA LYS A 117 34.66 -11.49 -0.03
C LYS A 117 35.97 -10.93 -0.58
N ALA A 118 35.93 -9.70 -1.09
CA ALA A 118 37.12 -8.99 -1.58
C ALA A 118 38.22 -8.96 -0.51
N GLY A 119 39.48 -9.10 -0.93
CA GLY A 119 40.61 -9.18 -0.01
C GLY A 119 40.90 -10.58 0.55
N THR A 120 40.02 -11.57 0.31
CA THR A 120 40.29 -12.96 0.71
C THR A 120 41.47 -13.51 -0.09
N VAL A 121 42.38 -14.22 0.56
CA VAL A 121 43.51 -14.90 -0.10
C VAL A 121 43.09 -16.31 -0.49
N LEU A 122 43.18 -16.63 -1.78
CA LEU A 122 42.87 -17.94 -2.33
C LEU A 122 44.07 -18.51 -3.07
N ARG A 123 44.05 -19.80 -3.38
CA ARG A 123 44.99 -20.41 -4.32
C ARG A 123 44.58 -20.04 -5.75
N LEU A 124 45.52 -20.06 -6.69
CA LEU A 124 45.19 -20.07 -8.12
C LEU A 124 44.13 -21.12 -8.45
N ASP A 125 43.36 -20.87 -9.51
CA ASP A 125 42.25 -21.71 -9.98
C ASP A 125 41.10 -21.88 -8.96
N SER A 126 41.09 -21.10 -7.87
CA SER A 126 39.99 -21.13 -6.91
C SER A 126 38.72 -20.51 -7.50
N LYS A 127 37.56 -21.09 -7.15
CA LYS A 127 36.26 -20.61 -7.59
C LYS A 127 35.81 -19.39 -6.79
N VAL A 128 35.43 -18.33 -7.48
CA VAL A 128 34.75 -17.16 -6.90
C VAL A 128 33.32 -17.13 -7.41
N LYS A 129 32.36 -17.29 -6.48
CA LYS A 129 30.94 -17.16 -6.78
C LYS A 129 30.57 -15.68 -6.85
N ILE A 130 30.02 -15.26 -7.98
CA ILE A 130 29.47 -13.91 -8.16
C ILE A 130 27.96 -13.98 -8.35
N PHE A 131 27.24 -13.14 -7.62
CA PHE A 131 25.80 -12.98 -7.73
C PHE A 131 25.51 -11.79 -8.62
N ILE A 132 24.93 -12.03 -9.79
CA ILE A 132 24.56 -11.00 -10.76
C ILE A 132 23.09 -10.65 -10.57
N SER A 133 22.79 -9.36 -10.55
CA SER A 133 21.42 -8.89 -10.42
C SER A 133 20.60 -9.12 -11.69
N LYS A 134 19.42 -9.71 -11.51
CA LYS A 134 18.32 -9.81 -12.49
C LYS A 134 17.47 -8.52 -12.57
N GLY A 135 17.79 -7.51 -11.75
CA GLY A 135 16.96 -6.34 -11.47
C GLY A 135 15.91 -6.61 -10.39
N ALA A 136 15.05 -5.62 -10.14
CA ALA A 136 13.92 -5.75 -9.23
C ALA A 136 12.85 -6.71 -9.78
N VAL A 137 12.15 -7.41 -8.88
CA VAL A 137 10.97 -8.21 -9.24
C VAL A 137 9.86 -7.25 -9.69
N ILE A 138 9.54 -7.28 -10.98
CA ILE A 138 8.46 -6.46 -11.55
C ILE A 138 7.16 -7.24 -11.42
N ASN A 139 6.31 -6.82 -10.47
CA ASN A 139 4.92 -7.26 -10.39
C ASN A 139 4.03 -6.32 -11.19
N LYS A 140 2.77 -6.72 -11.38
CA LYS A 140 1.73 -5.88 -11.99
C LYS A 140 0.60 -5.69 -11.00
N VAL A 141 0.01 -4.49 -11.01
CA VAL A 141 -1.22 -4.22 -10.25
C VAL A 141 -2.37 -5.01 -10.87
N ASP A 142 -3.11 -5.75 -10.05
CA ASP A 142 -4.28 -6.49 -10.51
C ASP A 142 -5.46 -5.57 -10.83
N ASN A 143 -6.44 -6.09 -11.58
CA ASN A 143 -7.68 -5.39 -11.84
C ASN A 143 -8.73 -5.70 -10.75
N PHE A 144 -9.11 -4.67 -10.01
CA PHE A 144 -10.13 -4.69 -8.97
C PHE A 144 -11.40 -3.94 -9.36
N ILE A 145 -11.41 -3.24 -10.49
CA ILE A 145 -12.57 -2.48 -10.97
C ILE A 145 -13.76 -3.42 -11.16
N GLY A 146 -14.92 -3.01 -10.67
CA GLY A 146 -16.18 -3.77 -10.71
C GLY A 146 -16.34 -4.81 -9.61
N LYS A 147 -15.30 -5.10 -8.81
CA LYS A 147 -15.40 -6.01 -7.66
C LYS A 147 -15.94 -5.31 -6.42
N ASN A 148 -16.43 -6.09 -5.48
CA ASN A 148 -16.78 -5.58 -4.15
C ASN A 148 -15.49 -5.30 -3.35
N ILE A 149 -15.45 -4.14 -2.69
CA ILE A 149 -14.29 -3.68 -1.93
C ILE A 149 -13.91 -4.63 -0.79
N ASP A 150 -14.88 -5.19 -0.07
CA ASP A 150 -14.62 -6.04 1.09
C ASP A 150 -13.92 -7.33 0.68
N ASP A 151 -14.42 -7.98 -0.39
CA ASP A 151 -13.81 -9.17 -0.97
C ASP A 151 -12.37 -8.90 -1.43
N VAL A 152 -12.14 -7.74 -2.05
CA VAL A 152 -10.79 -7.34 -2.50
C VAL A 152 -9.85 -7.16 -1.31
N LEU A 153 -10.29 -6.47 -0.25
CA LEU A 153 -9.48 -6.24 0.94
C LEU A 153 -9.13 -7.54 1.66
N ILE A 154 -10.06 -8.51 1.73
CA ILE A 154 -9.82 -9.83 2.30
C ILE A 154 -8.75 -10.59 1.50
N ASN A 155 -8.92 -10.64 0.17
CA ASN A 155 -8.00 -11.36 -0.71
C ASN A 155 -6.59 -10.75 -0.70
N LEU A 156 -6.47 -9.41 -0.67
CA LEU A 156 -5.18 -8.73 -0.62
C LEU A 156 -4.42 -8.99 0.70
N LYS A 157 -5.14 -9.03 1.83
CA LYS A 157 -4.57 -9.39 3.13
C LYS A 157 -4.09 -10.84 3.14
N ALA A 158 -4.91 -11.78 2.65
CA ALA A 158 -4.55 -13.20 2.58
C ALA A 158 -3.30 -13.45 1.71
N ASN A 159 -3.23 -12.83 0.53
CA ASN A 159 -2.08 -12.98 -0.37
C ASN A 159 -0.78 -12.39 0.19
N SER A 160 -0.86 -11.32 0.99
CA SER A 160 0.32 -10.72 1.61
C SER A 160 0.95 -11.64 2.66
N ILE A 161 0.12 -12.38 3.39
CA ILE A 161 0.55 -13.36 4.40
C ILE A 161 1.22 -14.57 3.71
N ASN A 162 0.56 -15.14 2.69
CA ASN A 162 1.06 -16.35 2.01
C ASN A 162 2.39 -16.14 1.27
N ASN A 163 2.59 -14.96 0.70
CA ASN A 163 3.79 -14.66 -0.10
C ASN A 163 4.93 -14.00 0.72
N ASN A 164 4.72 -13.78 2.03
CA ASN A 164 5.64 -13.06 2.92
C ASN A 164 6.18 -11.74 2.33
N ARG A 165 5.37 -11.07 1.51
CA ARG A 165 5.73 -9.84 0.78
C ARG A 165 4.49 -8.96 0.65
N ILE A 166 4.57 -7.76 1.21
CA ILE A 166 3.53 -6.74 1.11
C ILE A 166 3.78 -5.94 -0.18
N LEU A 167 2.85 -6.01 -1.14
CA LEU A 167 2.93 -5.27 -2.40
C LEU A 167 2.17 -3.94 -2.36
N TYR A 168 1.14 -3.86 -1.52
CA TYR A 168 0.22 -2.74 -1.48
C TYR A 168 0.07 -2.21 -0.06
N HIS A 169 0.11 -0.90 0.09
CA HIS A 169 -0.39 -0.19 1.26
C HIS A 169 -1.78 0.36 0.92
N LEU A 170 -2.80 -0.05 1.68
CA LEU A 170 -4.19 0.21 1.35
C LEU A 170 -4.63 1.54 1.96
N LEU A 171 -4.94 2.51 1.11
CA LEU A 171 -5.51 3.79 1.54
C LEU A 171 -7.01 3.65 1.82
N LYS A 172 -7.55 4.53 2.67
CA LYS A 172 -8.99 4.56 2.96
C LYS A 172 -9.76 4.84 1.65
N PRO A 173 -10.74 4.01 1.27
CA PRO A 173 -11.51 4.23 0.05
C PRO A 173 -12.20 5.60 0.04
N ILE A 174 -12.21 6.24 -1.12
CA ILE A 174 -13.03 7.42 -1.38
C ILE A 174 -14.37 6.92 -1.89
N GLU A 175 -15.44 7.34 -1.24
CA GLU A 175 -16.78 6.85 -1.56
C GLU A 175 -17.59 7.94 -2.26
N ILE A 176 -18.27 7.60 -3.37
CA ILE A 176 -19.13 8.52 -4.13
C ILE A 176 -20.50 7.90 -4.41
N GLU A 177 -21.51 8.75 -4.54
CA GLU A 177 -22.83 8.33 -5.05
C GLU A 177 -22.71 7.83 -6.49
N SER A 178 -23.30 6.68 -6.77
CA SER A 178 -23.28 6.05 -8.10
C SER A 178 -24.46 5.08 -8.23
N THR A 179 -24.91 4.86 -9.46
CA THR A 179 -25.97 3.88 -9.76
C THR A 179 -25.51 2.42 -9.60
N LEU A 180 -24.22 2.19 -9.35
CA LEU A 180 -23.67 0.87 -9.08
C LEU A 180 -24.01 0.44 -7.65
N SER A 181 -24.09 -0.88 -7.41
CA SER A 181 -24.29 -1.43 -6.08
C SER A 181 -23.27 -0.88 -5.07
N LYS A 182 -23.72 -0.70 -3.83
CA LYS A 182 -22.86 -0.25 -2.74
C LYS A 182 -21.67 -1.19 -2.57
N GLY A 183 -20.48 -0.61 -2.40
CA GLY A 183 -19.22 -1.35 -2.25
C GLY A 183 -18.53 -1.70 -3.57
N THR A 184 -19.13 -1.42 -4.73
CA THR A 184 -18.48 -1.68 -6.02
C THR A 184 -17.34 -0.69 -6.27
N ILE A 185 -16.15 -1.19 -6.60
CA ILE A 185 -14.98 -0.38 -6.98
C ILE A 185 -15.21 0.21 -8.38
N ILE A 186 -15.23 1.53 -8.46
CA ILE A 186 -15.45 2.31 -9.68
C ILE A 186 -14.12 2.58 -10.37
N ARG A 187 -13.11 2.97 -9.58
CA ARG A 187 -11.74 3.24 -10.06
C ARG A 187 -10.73 2.79 -9.02
N GLN A 188 -9.52 2.50 -9.48
CA GLN A 188 -8.37 2.22 -8.65
C GLN A 188 -7.18 3.07 -9.12
N GLU A 189 -6.27 3.36 -8.22
CA GLU A 189 -4.97 3.95 -8.50
C GLU A 189 -3.91 3.22 -7.66
N PRO A 190 -2.85 2.64 -8.27
CA PRO A 190 -2.49 2.72 -9.67
C PRO A 190 -3.41 1.93 -10.60
N SER A 191 -3.40 2.31 -11.88
CA SER A 191 -4.17 1.66 -12.93
C SER A 191 -3.85 0.16 -13.03
N PRO A 192 -4.81 -0.71 -13.40
CA PRO A 192 -4.54 -2.13 -13.63
C PRO A 192 -3.39 -2.34 -14.62
N GLY A 193 -2.51 -3.30 -14.34
CA GLY A 193 -1.34 -3.62 -15.15
C GLY A 193 -0.11 -2.73 -14.91
N THR A 194 -0.22 -1.71 -14.05
CA THR A 194 0.92 -0.86 -13.66
C THR A 194 2.05 -1.72 -13.10
N LYS A 195 3.27 -1.53 -13.61
CA LYS A 195 4.45 -2.26 -13.16
C LYS A 195 4.91 -1.71 -11.82
N ILE A 196 5.07 -2.58 -10.83
CA ILE A 196 5.51 -2.22 -9.48
C ILE A 196 6.74 -3.05 -9.11
N ALA A 197 7.78 -2.38 -8.63
CA ALA A 197 9.02 -3.02 -8.16
C ALA A 197 9.06 -3.17 -6.63
N SER A 198 8.32 -2.30 -5.94
CA SER A 198 8.27 -2.15 -4.48
C SER A 198 6.83 -2.00 -3.99
N LEU A 199 6.68 -1.81 -2.68
CA LEU A 199 5.43 -1.38 -2.06
C LEU A 199 4.88 -0.12 -2.75
N VAL A 200 3.59 -0.09 -3.02
CA VAL A 200 2.88 1.07 -3.57
C VAL A 200 1.59 1.34 -2.81
N ASP A 201 1.16 2.59 -2.75
CA ASP A 201 -0.14 2.97 -2.19
C ASP A 201 -1.24 2.62 -3.20
N LEU A 202 -2.28 1.92 -2.74
CA LEU A 202 -3.44 1.55 -3.54
C LEU A 202 -4.68 2.29 -3.02
N GLN A 203 -5.23 3.18 -3.84
CA GLN A 203 -6.43 3.97 -3.56
C GLN A 203 -7.59 3.43 -4.40
N PHE A 204 -8.75 3.28 -3.75
CA PHE A 204 -10.00 2.93 -4.43
C PHE A 204 -11.00 4.09 -4.39
N LEU A 205 -11.73 4.24 -5.49
CA LEU A 205 -12.97 5.00 -5.58
C LEU A 205 -14.12 3.98 -5.60
N VAL A 206 -15.03 4.07 -4.64
CA VAL A 206 -16.06 3.06 -4.38
C VAL A 206 -17.46 3.68 -4.45
N SER A 207 -18.43 2.91 -4.96
CA SER A 207 -19.84 3.29 -4.96
C SER A 207 -20.43 3.24 -3.55
N LYS A 208 -21.07 4.31 -3.11
CA LYS A 208 -21.96 4.32 -1.93
C LYS A 208 -23.30 3.65 -2.18
N GLY A 209 -23.59 3.29 -3.43
CA GLY A 209 -24.95 3.08 -3.90
C GLY A 209 -25.57 4.42 -4.30
N GLN A 210 -26.79 4.34 -4.82
CA GLN A 210 -27.63 5.53 -4.96
C GLN A 210 -28.32 5.72 -3.61
N GLU A 211 -28.29 6.92 -3.05
CA GLU A 211 -29.11 7.28 -1.90
C GLU A 211 -30.60 7.06 -2.24
N GLU A 212 -31.12 5.87 -1.93
CA GLU A 212 -32.54 5.58 -2.07
C GLU A 212 -33.27 6.48 -1.07
N ALA A 213 -34.17 7.32 -1.59
CA ALA A 213 -35.01 8.15 -0.73
C ALA A 213 -35.72 7.25 0.28
N PRO A 214 -35.80 7.65 1.56
CA PRO A 214 -36.44 6.82 2.58
C PRO A 214 -37.85 6.45 2.10
N THR A 215 -38.22 5.18 2.28
CA THR A 215 -39.58 4.74 1.97
C THR A 215 -40.54 5.46 2.92
N ARG A 216 -41.39 6.32 2.35
CA ARG A 216 -42.38 7.11 3.07
C ARG A 216 -43.75 6.43 2.96
N TYR A 217 -44.55 6.54 4.02
CA TYR A 217 -45.92 6.05 4.03
C TYR A 217 -46.87 7.20 4.32
N VAL A 218 -48.02 7.20 3.63
CA VAL A 218 -49.06 8.21 3.84
C VAL A 218 -49.70 8.00 5.22
N LYS A 219 -49.71 9.03 6.06
CA LYS A 219 -50.43 9.02 7.33
C LYS A 219 -51.91 9.34 7.12
N ASN A 220 -52.73 9.15 8.16
CA ASN A 220 -54.09 9.68 8.15
C ASN A 220 -54.08 11.15 8.58
N TYR A 221 -54.44 12.03 7.66
CA TYR A 221 -54.54 13.47 7.89
C TYR A 221 -55.98 13.93 8.07
N VAL A 222 -56.97 13.13 7.62
CA VAL A 222 -58.39 13.48 7.75
C VAL A 222 -58.77 13.63 9.23
N GLY A 223 -59.42 14.74 9.56
CA GLY A 223 -59.80 15.12 10.92
C GLY A 223 -58.71 15.86 11.70
N LEU A 224 -57.46 15.90 11.22
CA LEU A 224 -56.42 16.72 11.86
C LEU A 224 -56.63 18.20 11.54
N TYR A 225 -56.19 19.06 12.47
CA TYR A 225 -56.06 20.48 12.19
C TYR A 225 -54.98 20.69 11.12
N TYR A 226 -55.24 21.57 10.16
CA TYR A 226 -54.41 21.69 8.96
C TYR A 226 -52.94 21.99 9.27
N LYS A 227 -52.67 22.76 10.34
CA LYS A 227 -51.29 23.12 10.72
C LYS A 227 -50.48 21.88 11.07
N ASP A 228 -51.06 20.94 11.81
CA ASP A 228 -50.40 19.70 12.21
C ASP A 228 -50.21 18.77 11.01
N ALA A 229 -51.22 18.69 10.13
CA ALA A 229 -51.15 17.93 8.90
C ALA A 229 -50.02 18.45 7.98
N ILE A 230 -49.94 19.76 7.76
CA ILE A 230 -48.90 20.39 6.93
C ILE A 230 -47.52 20.19 7.55
N ILE A 231 -47.35 20.39 8.87
CA ILE A 231 -46.07 20.16 9.55
C ILE A 231 -45.63 18.70 9.38
N SER A 232 -46.55 17.74 9.56
CA SER A 232 -46.23 16.32 9.34
C SER A 232 -45.82 16.05 7.89
N LEU A 233 -46.54 16.59 6.91
CA LEU A 233 -46.23 16.41 5.49
C LEU A 233 -44.86 16.99 5.11
N LEU A 234 -44.54 18.16 5.65
CA LEU A 234 -43.26 18.83 5.43
C LEU A 234 -42.10 18.07 6.09
N ASN A 235 -42.28 17.56 7.31
CA ASN A 235 -41.29 16.75 8.01
C ASN A 235 -41.03 15.41 7.32
N ASP A 236 -42.07 14.82 6.74
CA ASP A 236 -41.95 13.58 5.97
C ASP A 236 -41.43 13.85 4.55
N GLU A 237 -41.21 15.11 4.13
CA GLU A 237 -40.82 15.52 2.76
C GLU A 237 -41.74 14.95 1.67
N ILE A 238 -43.05 14.84 1.95
CA ILE A 238 -44.04 14.35 1.00
C ILE A 238 -44.46 15.50 0.08
N ASN A 239 -44.53 15.26 -1.23
CA ASN A 239 -45.06 16.24 -2.17
C ASN A 239 -46.59 16.32 -2.04
N PHE A 240 -47.13 17.52 -1.82
CA PHE A 240 -48.56 17.69 -1.60
C PHE A 240 -49.16 18.90 -2.33
N ASP A 241 -50.47 18.83 -2.56
CA ASP A 241 -51.31 19.97 -2.93
C ASP A 241 -52.30 20.28 -1.81
N VAL A 242 -52.73 21.53 -1.79
CA VAL A 242 -53.74 22.00 -0.85
C VAL A 242 -54.88 22.63 -1.62
N ASN A 243 -56.09 22.13 -1.35
CA ASN A 243 -57.35 22.70 -1.80
C ASN A 243 -58.14 23.23 -0.60
N LEU A 244 -58.97 24.24 -0.84
CA LEU A 244 -59.87 24.80 0.16
C LEU A 244 -61.31 24.37 -0.09
N SER A 245 -62.04 24.24 1.00
CA SER A 245 -63.48 23.99 1.03
C SER A 245 -64.10 24.86 2.11
N THR A 246 -65.39 25.16 1.95
CA THR A 246 -66.18 25.84 2.98
C THR A 246 -67.09 24.82 3.65
N GLY A 247 -67.02 24.68 4.98
CA GLY A 247 -67.78 23.68 5.73
C GLY A 247 -67.81 23.95 7.22
N SER A 248 -68.44 23.06 7.98
CA SER A 248 -68.62 23.17 9.44
C SER A 248 -67.36 22.84 10.25
N ASP A 249 -66.49 22.00 9.71
CA ASP A 249 -65.28 21.51 10.39
C ASP A 249 -64.10 22.46 10.13
N PHE A 250 -64.25 23.71 10.59
CA PHE A 250 -63.31 24.80 10.30
C PHE A 250 -61.86 24.45 10.67
N GLY A 251 -60.95 24.63 9.70
CA GLY A 251 -59.52 24.39 9.85
C GLY A 251 -59.11 22.91 9.83
N SER A 252 -60.04 21.98 9.68
CA SER A 252 -59.74 20.55 9.62
C SER A 252 -59.51 20.08 8.19
N VAL A 253 -58.63 19.09 8.03
CA VAL A 253 -58.50 18.35 6.77
C VAL A 253 -59.70 17.41 6.63
N ILE A 254 -60.45 17.53 5.54
CA ILE A 254 -61.66 16.72 5.28
C ILE A 254 -61.44 15.63 4.25
N PHE A 255 -60.37 15.72 3.47
CA PHE A 255 -60.08 14.78 2.39
C PHE A 255 -58.57 14.67 2.18
N GLN A 256 -58.14 13.46 1.83
CA GLN A 256 -56.81 13.17 1.30
C GLN A 256 -56.93 12.24 0.09
N SER A 257 -56.13 12.46 -0.94
CA SER A 257 -56.23 11.69 -2.19
C SER A 257 -55.62 10.28 -2.11
N LEU A 258 -54.61 10.07 -1.26
CA LEU A 258 -53.96 8.76 -1.08
C LEU A 258 -54.39 8.15 0.25
N SER A 259 -54.68 6.85 0.25
CA SER A 259 -55.12 6.15 1.44
C SER A 259 -54.02 6.07 2.51
N PRO A 260 -54.36 6.18 3.81
CA PRO A 260 -53.39 5.93 4.88
C PRO A 260 -52.72 4.56 4.75
N GLY A 261 -51.42 4.48 5.02
CA GLY A 261 -50.60 3.28 4.91
C GLY A 261 -50.09 3.00 3.49
N SER A 262 -50.52 3.74 2.46
CA SER A 262 -49.95 3.62 1.12
C SER A 262 -48.48 4.08 1.09
N LYS A 263 -47.66 3.36 0.32
CA LYS A 263 -46.28 3.76 0.06
C LYS A 263 -46.29 4.97 -0.88
N VAL A 264 -45.52 6.02 -0.53
CA VAL A 264 -45.35 7.22 -1.36
C VAL A 264 -44.21 6.99 -2.34
N GLU A 265 -44.49 7.05 -3.63
CA GLU A 265 -43.48 7.04 -4.69
C GLU A 265 -42.97 8.45 -5.00
N ASN A 266 -41.78 8.57 -5.61
CA ASN A 266 -41.09 9.86 -5.84
C ASN A 266 -41.85 10.87 -6.71
N LEU A 267 -42.99 10.49 -7.30
CA LEU A 267 -43.85 11.34 -8.13
C LEU A 267 -45.27 11.50 -7.57
N ASP A 268 -45.60 10.79 -6.50
CA ASP A 268 -46.93 10.86 -5.92
C ASP A 268 -47.15 12.25 -5.33
N LYS A 269 -48.28 12.85 -5.72
CA LYS A 269 -48.71 14.14 -5.19
C LYS A 269 -49.95 13.94 -4.33
N LEU A 270 -49.78 14.04 -3.02
CA LEU A 270 -50.88 13.94 -2.07
C LEU A 270 -51.71 15.23 -2.09
N THR A 271 -52.97 15.17 -2.49
CA THR A 271 -53.87 16.33 -2.37
C THR A 271 -54.62 16.23 -1.05
N ILE A 272 -54.56 17.28 -0.24
CA ILE A 272 -55.42 17.45 0.94
C ILE A 272 -56.41 18.59 0.71
N THR A 273 -57.64 18.41 1.20
CA THR A 273 -58.64 19.47 1.22
C THR A 273 -58.87 19.91 2.65
N ILE A 274 -58.72 21.21 2.88
CA ILE A 274 -58.88 21.85 4.19
C ILE A 274 -60.20 22.63 4.15
N ASN A 275 -61.02 22.47 5.17
CA ASN A 275 -62.08 23.43 5.42
C ASN A 275 -61.46 24.72 5.96
N GLU A 276 -61.78 25.86 5.35
CA GLU A 276 -61.23 27.14 5.78
C GLU A 276 -61.44 27.37 7.28
N PRO A 277 -60.45 27.83 8.05
CA PRO A 277 -60.64 28.22 9.44
C PRO A 277 -61.69 29.32 9.58
N LYS A 278 -62.35 29.35 10.73
CA LYS A 278 -63.36 30.37 11.01
C LYS A 278 -62.71 31.74 11.07
N ASN A 279 -63.16 32.65 10.22
CA ASN A 279 -62.68 34.02 10.24
C ASN A 279 -63.20 34.76 11.48
N ASN A 280 -62.28 35.14 12.38
CA ASN A 280 -62.58 35.86 13.62
C ASN A 280 -62.41 37.40 13.50
N GLY A 281 -62.30 37.93 12.27
CA GLY A 281 -62.42 39.37 11.97
C GLY A 281 -61.12 40.11 11.67
N THR A 282 -59.97 39.65 12.20
CA THR A 282 -58.65 40.28 11.95
C THR A 282 -57.63 39.36 11.28
N GLY A 283 -57.83 38.05 11.38
CA GLY A 283 -57.00 37.04 10.74
C GLY A 283 -57.46 36.78 9.30
N ILE A 284 -56.50 36.78 8.38
CA ILE A 284 -56.70 36.35 7.00
C ILE A 284 -56.11 34.95 6.88
N PHE A 285 -56.93 34.04 6.37
CA PHE A 285 -56.51 32.71 5.95
C PHE A 285 -56.33 32.69 4.44
N GLY A 286 -55.26 32.06 3.97
CA GLY A 286 -54.98 31.94 2.54
C GLY A 286 -53.99 30.83 2.23
N ILE A 287 -53.63 30.69 0.96
CA ILE A 287 -52.60 29.75 0.49
C ILE A 287 -51.50 30.54 -0.22
N LEU A 288 -50.28 30.45 0.32
CA LEU A 288 -49.08 30.88 -0.38
C LEU A 288 -48.75 29.87 -1.45
N THR A 289 -48.56 30.34 -2.68
CA THR A 289 -48.11 29.48 -3.79
C THR A 289 -46.74 29.94 -4.24
N TYR A 290 -45.73 29.09 -4.03
CA TYR A 290 -44.36 29.36 -4.43
C TYR A 290 -43.94 28.38 -5.52
N LYS A 291 -43.33 28.90 -6.58
CA LYS A 291 -42.65 28.10 -7.61
C LYS A 291 -41.15 28.25 -7.39
N LEU A 292 -40.54 27.25 -6.79
CA LEU A 292 -39.11 27.22 -6.48
C LEU A 292 -38.34 26.44 -7.55
N ASP A 293 -37.08 26.82 -7.76
CA ASP A 293 -36.17 26.09 -8.63
C ASP A 293 -35.98 24.66 -8.15
N ILE A 294 -35.76 23.73 -9.09
CA ILE A 294 -35.51 22.32 -8.75
C ILE A 294 -34.04 22.17 -8.38
N TYR A 295 -33.79 21.70 -7.16
CA TYR A 295 -32.46 21.49 -6.62
C TYR A 295 -32.03 20.01 -6.71
N PRO A 296 -30.73 19.71 -6.95
CA PRO A 296 -30.22 18.33 -6.94
C PRO A 296 -30.39 17.62 -5.59
N SER A 297 -30.38 18.39 -4.50
CA SER A 297 -30.58 17.92 -3.13
C SER A 297 -31.57 18.83 -2.39
N SER A 298 -32.18 18.33 -1.32
CA SER A 298 -33.16 19.11 -0.55
C SER A 298 -32.48 20.30 0.13
N VAL A 299 -33.04 21.49 -0.04
CA VAL A 299 -32.57 22.75 0.57
C VAL A 299 -33.44 23.13 1.76
N ASP A 300 -32.87 23.84 2.73
CA ASP A 300 -33.62 24.32 3.90
C ASP A 300 -34.47 25.53 3.50
N ILE A 301 -35.75 25.50 3.87
CA ILE A 301 -36.72 26.55 3.62
C ILE A 301 -37.33 27.00 4.94
N MET A 302 -37.34 28.31 5.18
CA MET A 302 -38.02 28.90 6.32
C MET A 302 -39.06 29.90 5.83
N VAL A 303 -40.29 29.79 6.34
CA VAL A 303 -41.35 30.77 6.11
C VAL A 303 -41.63 31.45 7.44
N LYS A 304 -41.43 32.77 7.49
CA LYS A 304 -41.67 33.60 8.67
C LYS A 304 -42.80 34.58 8.37
N VAL A 305 -43.57 34.92 9.39
CA VAL A 305 -44.52 36.04 9.33
C VAL A 305 -44.05 37.14 10.26
N LYS A 306 -44.05 38.37 9.75
CA LYS A 306 -43.73 39.60 10.46
C LYS A 306 -45.02 40.39 10.66
N ASP A 307 -45.38 40.64 11.91
CA ASP A 307 -46.56 41.41 12.26
C ASP A 307 -46.37 42.92 12.00
N SER A 308 -47.42 43.71 12.21
CA SER A 308 -47.38 45.18 12.07
C SER A 308 -46.42 45.87 13.04
N ASN A 309 -46.04 45.20 14.13
CA ASN A 309 -45.14 45.70 15.15
C ASN A 309 -43.67 45.34 14.86
N GLY A 310 -43.43 44.57 13.79
CA GLY A 310 -42.11 44.12 13.38
C GLY A 310 -41.64 42.83 14.06
N ASN A 311 -42.47 42.17 14.87
CA ASN A 311 -42.13 40.89 15.47
C ASN A 311 -42.25 39.78 14.43
N SER A 312 -41.19 38.98 14.31
CA SER A 312 -41.17 37.81 13.42
C SER A 312 -41.51 36.54 14.18
N SER A 313 -42.38 35.71 13.61
CA SER A 313 -42.66 34.36 14.09
C SER A 313 -42.50 33.34 12.96
N LEU A 314 -42.11 32.12 13.31
CA LEU A 314 -41.92 31.03 12.35
C LEU A 314 -43.28 30.42 11.99
N LEU A 315 -43.61 30.40 10.70
CA LEU A 315 -44.76 29.64 10.19
C LEU A 315 -44.36 28.20 9.88
N TYR A 316 -43.32 28.03 9.05
CA TYR A 316 -42.86 26.72 8.59
C TYR A 316 -41.33 26.68 8.50
N SER A 317 -40.74 25.51 8.77
CA SER A 317 -39.33 25.21 8.55
C SER A 317 -39.23 23.78 8.05
N PHE A 318 -38.67 23.56 6.86
CA PHE A 318 -38.65 22.25 6.22
C PHE A 318 -37.59 22.15 5.12
N ARG A 319 -37.36 20.93 4.63
CA ARG A 319 -36.46 20.67 3.51
C ARG A 319 -37.26 20.34 2.25
N SER A 320 -36.83 20.86 1.11
CA SER A 320 -37.48 20.57 -0.18
C SER A 320 -36.50 20.61 -1.35
N ARG A 321 -36.76 19.81 -2.38
CA ARG A 321 -36.05 19.86 -3.66
C ARG A 321 -36.60 20.96 -4.59
N GLY A 322 -37.57 21.74 -4.13
CA GLY A 322 -38.21 22.82 -4.89
C GLY A 322 -39.47 22.38 -5.62
N GLY A 323 -39.80 23.03 -6.73
CA GLY A 323 -41.07 22.84 -7.43
C GLY A 323 -42.20 23.72 -6.91
N LEU A 324 -43.45 23.33 -7.18
CA LEU A 324 -44.63 24.08 -6.76
C LEU A 324 -45.01 23.69 -5.32
N ILE A 325 -45.00 24.66 -4.41
CA ILE A 325 -45.35 24.48 -3.00
C ILE A 325 -46.55 25.36 -2.67
N LYS A 326 -47.59 24.75 -2.09
CA LYS A 326 -48.76 25.45 -1.57
C LYS A 326 -48.80 25.35 -0.05
N LEU A 327 -48.65 26.47 0.64
CA LEU A 327 -48.65 26.52 2.10
C LEU A 327 -49.84 27.33 2.59
N PRO A 328 -50.81 26.73 3.30
CA PRO A 328 -51.85 27.50 3.96
C PRO A 328 -51.22 28.40 5.03
N TYR A 329 -51.80 29.54 5.32
CA TYR A 329 -51.32 30.43 6.37
C TYR A 329 -52.50 31.14 7.03
N GLU A 330 -52.28 31.54 8.27
CA GLU A 330 -53.17 32.44 9.02
C GLU A 330 -52.33 33.57 9.59
N ALA A 331 -52.65 34.80 9.20
CA ALA A 331 -51.91 35.99 9.60
C ALA A 331 -52.83 37.21 9.69
N LEU A 332 -52.46 38.19 10.52
CA LEU A 332 -53.21 39.43 10.62
C LEU A 332 -53.06 40.24 9.33
N LYS A 333 -54.13 40.94 8.93
CA LYS A 333 -54.08 41.90 7.82
C LYS A 333 -52.94 42.91 8.01
N GLY A 334 -52.15 43.12 6.96
CA GLY A 334 -50.96 43.98 6.97
C GLY A 334 -49.67 43.28 7.40
N SER A 335 -49.71 42.00 7.79
CA SER A 335 -48.49 41.22 8.07
C SER A 335 -47.71 40.95 6.78
N ILE A 336 -46.40 40.75 6.90
CA ILE A 336 -45.51 40.38 5.79
C ILE A 336 -45.05 38.95 6.00
N ILE A 337 -45.29 38.09 5.01
CA ILE A 337 -44.78 36.72 5.00
C ILE A 337 -43.50 36.69 4.17
N GLU A 338 -42.44 36.12 4.73
CA GLU A 338 -41.11 36.09 4.17
C GLU A 338 -40.67 34.62 3.97
N LEU A 339 -40.25 34.28 2.75
CA LEU A 339 -39.68 32.98 2.42
C LEU A 339 -38.17 33.10 2.30
N TYR A 340 -37.48 32.28 3.08
CA TYR A 340 -36.03 32.15 3.07
C TYR A 340 -35.64 30.78 2.54
N ILE A 341 -34.58 30.74 1.73
CA ILE A 341 -33.88 29.51 1.36
C ILE A 341 -32.49 29.58 1.98
N TYR A 342 -32.15 28.60 2.80
CA TYR A 342 -31.11 28.72 3.81
C TYR A 342 -31.36 29.99 4.65
N ASP A 343 -30.43 30.94 4.66
CA ASP A 343 -30.59 32.22 5.37
C ASP A 343 -30.84 33.41 4.44
N ARG A 344 -31.09 33.16 3.15
CA ARG A 344 -31.34 34.21 2.16
C ARG A 344 -32.83 34.42 1.95
N LEU A 345 -33.30 35.65 2.10
CA LEU A 345 -34.65 36.05 1.73
C LEU A 345 -34.83 35.93 0.21
N VAL A 346 -35.84 35.17 -0.22
CA VAL A 346 -36.12 34.90 -1.64
C VAL A 346 -37.46 35.49 -2.07
N ASN A 347 -38.45 35.59 -1.17
CA ASN A 347 -39.75 36.17 -1.48
C ASN A 347 -40.36 36.87 -0.26
N GLN A 348 -41.16 37.91 -0.50
CA GLN A 348 -41.99 38.57 0.49
C GLN A 348 -43.40 38.78 -0.06
N THR A 349 -44.42 38.47 0.73
CA THR A 349 -45.84 38.61 0.39
C THR A 349 -46.57 39.38 1.49
N VAL A 350 -47.29 40.44 1.12
CA VAL A 350 -48.12 41.21 2.06
C VAL A 350 -49.50 40.56 2.18
N VAL A 351 -49.97 40.38 3.40
CA VAL A 351 -51.28 39.81 3.71
C VAL A 351 -52.35 40.90 3.61
N ASN A 352 -53.18 40.86 2.56
CA ASN A 352 -54.13 41.92 2.20
C ASN A 352 -55.59 41.61 2.52
#